data_AF-A0A813EDS8-F1
#
_entry.id   AF-A0A813EDS8-F1
#
_cell.length_a   1.000
_cell.length_b   1.000
_cell.length_c   1.000
_cell.angle_alpha   90.00
_cell.angle_beta   90.00
_cell.angle_gamma   90.00
#
_symmetry.space_group_name_H-M   'P 1'
#
loop_
_entity.id
_entity.type
_entity.pdbx_description
1 polymer ?
#
loop_
_entity_poly.entity_id
_entity_poly.type
_entity_poly.pdbx_seq_one_letter_code
_entity_poly.pdbx_strand_id
1 'polypeptide(L)'
;MVLAVLYFDCCRPSYFSYTMAWRLFVALGVAVAASIDASTSLAISDATVRNSVSLTQPTRPGADYLPELKYRFTSFATSVPAEVAAFCVKYFGAVELDPSDFLTHKDATDATVKGLRFYYNGRTKFHDVYFTHNDQKPSKGMTPDQYLDKLHKTHRFDIEETWDFYQDWHLCFRLDDLDLIAYRLVRDNVPVVTRSSYSFYVEIPFGITFQFLGSKMDFIWSEVFNFCRYTDGTGAFQPLQIADMPSPIPDLPELNPGHHSFFSNSPWEAYNFTLKYTSATPFNMDAVFKDSHRYADGRCAQILWVNVGSDFQLHYVSQYRKHEGDMKTRDVEKYLTKLHGDMSEQDAFFNFRVGFEVDDLTAMRAALRADNMLFLDSNQSIFLQVPGGLAILEVMESLEVMESTEVMESTEVMSAQFLARVR
;
A
#
# COMPACT_ATOMS: atom_id res chain seq x y z
N MET A 1 3.73 12.77 -51.90
CA MET A 1 3.06 13.42 -53.05
C MET A 1 2.63 12.32 -54.03
N VAL A 2 1.31 12.17 -54.25
CA VAL A 2 0.63 11.84 -55.52
C VAL A 2 1.07 10.52 -56.20
N LEU A 3 0.24 9.53 -56.56
CA LEU A 3 -1.21 9.31 -56.63
C LEU A 3 -1.41 7.79 -56.86
N ALA A 4 -2.52 7.23 -56.40
CA ALA A 4 -3.03 5.94 -56.84
C ALA A 4 -3.75 6.07 -58.20
N VAL A 5 -3.74 5.03 -59.05
CA VAL A 5 -4.83 4.74 -60.01
C VAL A 5 -4.89 3.22 -60.28
N LEU A 6 -6.09 2.67 -60.07
CA LEU A 6 -6.56 1.32 -60.45
C LEU A 6 -6.94 1.26 -61.94
N TYR A 7 -6.82 0.08 -62.55
CA TYR A 7 -7.60 -0.27 -63.76
C TYR A 7 -8.08 -1.73 -63.72
N PHE A 8 -9.38 -1.88 -63.96
CA PHE A 8 -10.15 -3.11 -64.22
C PHE A 8 -9.79 -3.69 -65.61
N ASP A 9 -9.91 -5.01 -65.84
CA ASP A 9 -11.11 -5.57 -66.53
C ASP A 9 -11.11 -7.09 -66.78
N CYS A 10 -12.33 -7.63 -66.76
CA CYS A 10 -12.96 -8.80 -67.38
C CYS A 10 -12.16 -9.98 -68.00
N CYS A 11 -12.51 -11.22 -67.58
CA CYS A 11 -13.17 -12.28 -68.41
C CYS A 11 -13.03 -13.71 -67.80
N ARG A 12 -14.17 -14.39 -67.57
CA ARG A 12 -14.35 -15.87 -67.53
C ARG A 12 -14.78 -16.33 -68.96
N PRO A 13 -14.87 -17.63 -69.35
CA PRO A 13 -15.06 -18.91 -68.61
C PRO A 13 -14.05 -20.02 -69.05
N SER A 14 -13.98 -21.29 -68.59
CA SER A 14 -14.99 -22.37 -68.55
C SER A 14 -14.35 -23.71 -68.06
N TYR A 15 -15.11 -24.46 -67.25
CA TYR A 15 -15.35 -25.93 -67.20
C TYR A 15 -14.23 -27.02 -67.19
N PHE A 16 -14.30 -27.83 -66.12
CA PHE A 16 -14.22 -29.31 -65.99
C PHE A 16 -12.95 -30.10 -66.42
N SER A 17 -12.33 -30.78 -65.44
CA SER A 17 -12.21 -32.25 -65.46
C SER A 17 -11.90 -32.84 -64.06
N TYR A 18 -12.42 -34.05 -63.85
CA TYR A 18 -12.40 -34.88 -62.66
C TYR A 18 -11.00 -35.35 -62.26
N THR A 19 -10.69 -35.43 -60.95
CA THR A 19 -10.59 -36.71 -60.22
C THR A 19 -10.20 -36.46 -58.76
N MET A 20 -11.17 -36.64 -57.86
CA MET A 20 -10.97 -37.12 -56.51
C MET A 20 -10.47 -38.57 -56.58
N ALA A 21 -9.31 -38.85 -56.00
CA ALA A 21 -8.95 -40.07 -55.27
C ALA A 21 -7.44 -40.05 -55.07
N TRP A 22 -6.96 -40.55 -53.93
CA TRP A 22 -5.56 -40.55 -53.49
C TRP A 22 -5.05 -39.24 -52.87
N ARG A 23 -5.54 -38.95 -51.66
CA ARG A 23 -4.68 -38.65 -50.48
C ARG A 23 -5.49 -38.58 -49.17
N LEU A 24 -6.51 -39.42 -49.07
CA LEU A 24 -7.24 -39.71 -47.83
C LEU A 24 -6.64 -40.95 -47.17
N PHE A 25 -5.32 -41.00 -46.90
CA PHE A 25 -4.70 -42.09 -46.12
C PHE A 25 -3.28 -41.76 -45.58
N VAL A 26 -3.00 -40.50 -45.21
CA VAL A 26 -1.76 -40.14 -44.46
C VAL A 26 -2.03 -39.15 -43.30
N ALA A 27 -3.28 -38.75 -43.04
CA ALA A 27 -3.62 -37.78 -41.98
C ALA A 27 -4.20 -38.41 -40.70
N LEU A 28 -3.89 -39.68 -40.41
CA LEU A 28 -4.48 -40.42 -39.28
C LEU A 28 -3.48 -41.30 -38.51
N GLY A 29 -2.20 -40.92 -38.51
CA GLY A 29 -1.14 -41.75 -37.91
C GLY A 29 0.02 -41.04 -37.23
N VAL A 30 -0.04 -39.72 -36.95
CA VAL A 30 1.05 -38.99 -36.25
C VAL A 30 0.53 -37.99 -35.18
N ALA A 31 -0.75 -38.04 -34.82
CA ALA A 31 -1.34 -37.16 -33.79
C ALA A 31 -1.71 -37.90 -32.49
N VAL A 32 -0.97 -38.94 -32.12
CA VAL A 32 -1.15 -39.67 -30.85
C VAL A 32 0.23 -40.03 -30.28
N ALA A 33 1.03 -39.02 -29.91
CA ALA A 33 2.25 -39.21 -29.10
C ALA A 33 2.82 -37.92 -28.46
N ALA A 34 2.08 -36.79 -28.41
CA ALA A 34 2.60 -35.54 -27.86
C ALA A 34 1.56 -34.68 -27.11
N SER A 35 0.50 -35.29 -26.58
CA SER A 35 -0.55 -34.57 -25.84
C SER A 35 -0.86 -35.17 -24.46
N ILE A 36 0.11 -35.83 -23.84
CA ILE A 36 0.00 -36.36 -22.47
C ILE A 36 1.30 -36.00 -21.75
N ASP A 37 1.44 -34.74 -21.31
CA ASP A 37 2.18 -34.33 -20.09
C ASP A 37 2.30 -32.80 -19.92
N ALA A 38 1.18 -32.07 -19.99
CA ALA A 38 1.16 -30.66 -19.58
C ALA A 38 -0.16 -30.19 -18.93
N SER A 39 -1.19 -31.04 -18.90
CA SER A 39 -2.51 -30.72 -18.35
C SER A 39 -2.82 -31.41 -17.02
N THR A 40 -1.85 -32.13 -16.44
CA THR A 40 -2.02 -32.91 -15.19
C THR A 40 -1.13 -32.43 -14.04
N SER A 41 -0.25 -31.43 -14.25
CA SER A 41 0.55 -30.82 -13.16
C SER A 41 0.09 -29.41 -12.72
N LEU A 42 -0.91 -28.83 -13.39
CA LEU A 42 -1.51 -27.53 -13.04
C LEU A 42 -2.90 -27.65 -12.38
N ALA A 43 -3.44 -28.86 -12.29
CA ALA A 43 -4.78 -29.11 -11.73
C ALA A 43 -4.75 -29.61 -10.26
N ILE A 44 -3.56 -29.74 -9.65
CA ILE A 44 -3.39 -30.25 -8.26
C ILE A 44 -3.07 -29.12 -7.25
N SER A 45 -2.83 -27.88 -7.69
CA SER A 45 -2.63 -26.74 -6.76
C SER A 45 -3.87 -25.87 -6.53
N ASP A 46 -4.90 -25.93 -7.38
CA ASP A 46 -6.08 -25.06 -7.28
C ASP A 46 -7.18 -25.59 -6.34
N ALA A 47 -7.15 -26.88 -6.00
CA ALA A 47 -8.13 -27.49 -5.09
C ALA A 47 -7.78 -27.30 -3.61
N THR A 48 -6.54 -26.95 -3.28
CA THR A 48 -6.06 -26.83 -1.88
C THR A 48 -6.20 -25.41 -1.32
N VAL A 49 -6.48 -24.41 -2.16
CA VAL A 49 -6.68 -23.00 -1.72
C VAL A 49 -8.15 -22.71 -1.36
N ARG A 50 -9.06 -23.66 -1.61
CA ARG A 50 -10.41 -23.65 -1.02
C ARG A 50 -10.41 -24.36 0.34
N ASN A 51 -9.48 -24.00 1.22
CA ASN A 51 -9.88 -24.01 2.61
C ASN A 51 -10.90 -22.88 2.72
N SER A 52 -12.17 -23.28 2.78
CA SER A 52 -13.17 -22.59 3.57
C SER A 52 -12.61 -22.46 4.98
N VAL A 53 -11.67 -21.52 5.16
CA VAL A 53 -11.49 -20.85 6.43
C VAL A 53 -12.81 -20.16 6.60
N SER A 54 -13.74 -20.89 7.21
CA SER A 54 -14.82 -20.26 7.95
C SER A 54 -14.16 -19.10 8.66
N LEU A 55 -14.57 -17.87 8.34
CA LEU A 55 -14.27 -16.68 9.12
C LEU A 55 -14.92 -16.78 10.51
N THR A 56 -15.05 -17.98 11.07
CA THR A 56 -15.04 -18.20 12.51
C THR A 56 -13.78 -17.54 12.99
N GLN A 57 -13.96 -16.31 13.49
CA GLN A 57 -12.96 -15.55 14.20
C GLN A 57 -12.21 -16.54 15.09
N PRO A 58 -10.88 -16.66 14.99
CA PRO A 58 -10.14 -17.38 16.01
C PRO A 58 -10.57 -16.76 17.35
N THR A 59 -11.28 -17.54 18.16
CA THR A 59 -11.64 -17.16 19.53
C THR A 59 -10.33 -16.91 20.23
N ARG A 60 -10.05 -15.63 20.43
CA ARG A 60 -8.75 -15.05 20.76
C ARG A 60 -8.47 -15.33 22.25
N PRO A 61 -7.50 -16.18 22.62
CA PRO A 61 -6.95 -16.13 23.96
C PRO A 61 -5.96 -14.96 23.96
N GLY A 62 -6.31 -13.82 24.57
CA GLY A 62 -5.35 -12.72 24.79
C GLY A 62 -5.66 -11.36 24.15
N ALA A 63 -6.78 -11.23 23.42
CA ALA A 63 -7.24 -10.01 22.77
C ALA A 63 -7.26 -8.77 23.66
N ASP A 64 -7.80 -8.99 24.84
CA ASP A 64 -8.25 -7.96 25.76
C ASP A 64 -7.08 -7.41 26.60
N TYR A 65 -5.85 -7.87 26.32
CA TYR A 65 -4.64 -7.51 27.08
C TYR A 65 -3.66 -6.63 26.31
N LEU A 66 -3.80 -6.46 24.98
CA LEU A 66 -2.93 -5.58 24.21
C LEU A 66 -3.50 -4.15 24.20
N PRO A 67 -2.66 -3.11 24.38
CA PRO A 67 -3.12 -1.73 24.41
C PRO A 67 -3.71 -1.30 23.07
N GLU A 68 -4.69 -0.39 23.09
CA GLU A 68 -5.32 0.13 21.88
C GLU A 68 -4.31 0.90 21.02
N LEU A 69 -4.17 0.50 19.75
CA LEU A 69 -3.36 1.18 18.77
C LEU A 69 -4.10 2.41 18.23
N LYS A 70 -3.42 3.55 18.24
CA LYS A 70 -3.90 4.82 17.66
C LYS A 70 -3.00 5.16 16.48
N TYR A 71 -3.53 5.19 15.26
CA TYR A 71 -2.72 5.62 14.09
C TYR A 71 -2.23 7.06 14.27
N ARG A 72 -0.94 7.30 14.02
CA ARG A 72 -0.32 8.62 14.17
C ARG A 72 0.39 9.10 12.93
N PHE A 73 1.12 8.23 12.23
CA PHE A 73 1.88 8.67 11.07
C PHE A 73 2.18 7.55 10.09
N THR A 74 2.59 7.96 8.88
CA THR A 74 3.25 7.09 7.90
C THR A 74 4.56 7.72 7.49
N SER A 75 5.60 6.92 7.26
CA SER A 75 6.90 7.38 6.77
C SER A 75 7.23 6.70 5.45
N PHE A 76 7.92 7.43 4.58
CA PHE A 76 8.46 6.95 3.32
C PHE A 76 9.95 7.29 3.20
N ALA A 77 10.75 6.33 2.74
CA ALA A 77 12.12 6.62 2.34
C ALA A 77 12.12 7.31 0.97
N THR A 78 12.91 8.37 0.77
CA THR A 78 13.07 9.06 -0.52
C THR A 78 14.34 9.90 -0.55
N SER A 79 14.99 10.06 -1.72
CA SER A 79 16.15 10.96 -1.90
C SER A 79 15.79 12.43 -2.00
N VAL A 80 14.52 12.75 -2.23
CA VAL A 80 14.07 14.13 -2.40
C VAL A 80 13.00 14.56 -1.38
N PRO A 81 13.24 14.42 -0.05
CA PRO A 81 12.23 14.75 0.96
C PRO A 81 11.60 16.14 0.78
N ALA A 82 12.40 17.14 0.39
CA ALA A 82 11.93 18.51 0.20
C ALA A 82 10.99 18.68 -1.01
N GLU A 83 11.26 18.01 -2.12
CA GLU A 83 10.41 18.09 -3.32
C GLU A 83 9.06 17.41 -3.08
N VAL A 84 9.11 16.23 -2.48
CA VAL A 84 7.93 15.46 -2.08
C VAL A 84 7.09 16.25 -1.06
N ALA A 85 7.74 16.87 -0.07
CA ALA A 85 7.06 17.70 0.92
C ALA A 85 6.37 18.91 0.27
N ALA A 86 7.07 19.63 -0.61
CA ALA A 86 6.53 20.79 -1.32
C ALA A 86 5.33 20.41 -2.21
N PHE A 87 5.37 19.24 -2.85
CA PHE A 87 4.24 18.71 -3.61
C PHE A 87 3.01 18.53 -2.73
N CYS A 88 3.16 17.88 -1.58
CA CYS A 88 2.06 17.64 -0.64
C CYS A 88 1.50 18.94 -0.04
N VAL A 89 2.34 19.91 0.30
CA VAL A 89 1.90 21.24 0.76
C VAL A 89 1.08 21.93 -0.34
N LYS A 90 1.56 21.90 -1.59
CA LYS A 90 0.91 22.57 -2.73
C LYS A 90 -0.46 21.96 -3.06
N TYR A 91 -0.57 20.64 -3.08
CA TYR A 91 -1.75 19.96 -3.64
C TYR A 91 -2.71 19.39 -2.60
N PHE A 92 -2.27 19.17 -1.36
CA PHE A 92 -3.04 18.42 -0.35
C PHE A 92 -3.21 19.16 0.98
N GLY A 93 -2.73 20.40 1.08
CA GLY A 93 -2.98 21.26 2.24
C GLY A 93 -2.19 20.85 3.48
N ALA A 94 -1.12 20.08 3.28
CA ALA A 94 -0.20 19.69 4.34
C ALA A 94 0.48 20.92 4.96
N VAL A 95 0.80 20.84 6.25
CA VAL A 95 1.59 21.86 6.95
C VAL A 95 2.95 21.26 7.28
N GLU A 96 4.04 21.93 6.88
CA GLU A 96 5.39 21.50 7.24
C GLU A 96 5.62 21.66 8.76
N LEU A 97 6.24 20.66 9.37
CA LEU A 97 6.52 20.61 10.80
C LEU A 97 7.95 21.07 11.10
N ASP A 98 8.12 21.72 12.25
CA ASP A 98 9.44 21.88 12.84
C ASP A 98 9.93 20.54 13.42
N PRO A 99 11.24 20.22 13.35
CA PRO A 99 11.76 18.94 13.86
C PRO A 99 11.44 18.65 15.34
N SER A 100 11.24 19.68 16.16
CA SER A 100 10.81 19.53 17.57
C SER A 100 9.43 18.89 17.72
N ASP A 101 8.58 19.01 16.70
CA ASP A 101 7.20 18.54 16.70
C ASP A 101 7.05 17.14 16.09
N PHE A 102 8.14 16.56 15.57
CA PHE A 102 8.09 15.24 14.97
C PHE A 102 7.73 14.18 16.01
N LEU A 103 6.83 13.26 15.70
CA LEU A 103 6.46 12.15 16.58
C LEU A 103 7.52 11.04 16.59
N THR A 104 8.24 10.89 15.49
CA THR A 104 9.34 9.95 15.29
C THR A 104 10.54 10.70 14.70
N HIS A 105 11.71 10.09 14.54
CA HIS A 105 12.90 10.74 13.96
C HIS A 105 13.44 11.98 14.70
N LYS A 106 13.00 12.30 15.93
CA LYS A 106 13.49 13.47 16.69
C LYS A 106 15.01 13.52 16.83
N ASP A 107 15.63 12.35 16.99
CA ASP A 107 17.08 12.21 17.19
C ASP A 107 17.84 11.82 15.92
N ALA A 108 17.19 11.85 14.75
CA ALA A 108 17.79 11.45 13.48
C ALA A 108 18.74 12.53 12.95
N THR A 109 19.94 12.61 13.53
CA THR A 109 20.98 13.61 13.20
C THR A 109 21.71 13.33 11.88
N ASP A 110 21.64 12.09 11.40
CA ASP A 110 22.29 11.58 10.20
C ASP A 110 21.32 11.46 8.99
N ALA A 111 20.08 11.93 9.15
CA ALA A 111 19.05 11.85 8.14
C ALA A 111 18.56 13.24 7.73
N THR A 112 18.16 13.38 6.46
CA THR A 112 17.34 14.51 6.02
C THR A 112 15.88 14.09 6.14
N VAL A 113 15.13 14.76 7.01
CA VAL A 113 13.72 14.46 7.28
C VAL A 113 12.86 15.67 6.96
N LYS A 114 11.76 15.46 6.25
CA LYS A 114 10.65 16.41 6.12
C LYS A 114 9.39 15.81 6.71
N GLY A 115 8.93 16.40 7.82
CA GLY A 115 7.67 16.04 8.46
C GLY A 115 6.55 16.97 7.99
N LEU A 116 5.41 16.39 7.64
CA LEU A 116 4.20 17.10 7.28
C LEU A 116 3.06 16.70 8.21
N ARG A 117 2.18 17.63 8.54
CA ARG A 117 0.96 17.40 9.30
C ARG A 117 -0.27 17.63 8.44
N PHE A 118 -1.17 16.67 8.49
CA PHE A 118 -2.49 16.73 7.87
C PHE A 118 -3.56 16.81 8.95
N TYR A 119 -4.30 17.91 8.95
CA TYR A 119 -5.37 18.17 9.91
C TYR A 119 -6.69 17.59 9.43
N TYR A 120 -7.51 17.16 10.38
CA TYR A 120 -8.88 16.73 10.13
C TYR A 120 -9.80 16.94 11.34
N ASN A 121 -11.11 16.81 11.11
CA ASN A 121 -12.15 17.03 12.10
C ASN A 121 -12.11 18.46 12.69
N GLY A 122 -12.12 19.47 11.84
CA GLY A 122 -12.05 20.88 12.26
C GLY A 122 -10.72 21.22 12.92
N ARG A 123 -9.63 20.63 12.41
CA ARG A 123 -8.25 20.73 12.92
C ARG A 123 -8.05 20.28 14.36
N THR A 124 -8.99 19.52 14.93
CA THR A 124 -8.86 18.97 16.29
C THR A 124 -8.09 17.66 16.32
N LYS A 125 -8.00 16.96 15.18
CA LYS A 125 -7.20 15.76 15.01
C LYS A 125 -6.16 15.99 13.92
N PHE A 126 -5.10 15.21 13.94
CA PHE A 126 -4.07 15.22 12.92
C PHE A 126 -3.43 13.85 12.77
N HIS A 127 -2.70 13.69 11.68
CA HIS A 127 -1.70 12.66 11.51
C HIS A 127 -0.53 13.24 10.73
N ASP A 128 0.64 12.63 10.88
CA ASP A 128 1.85 13.11 10.24
C ASP A 128 2.29 12.20 9.09
N VAL A 129 2.98 12.76 8.11
CA VAL A 129 3.68 12.01 7.07
C VAL A 129 5.13 12.46 7.05
N TYR A 130 6.04 11.50 7.11
CA TYR A 130 7.48 11.76 7.10
C TYR A 130 8.11 11.28 5.80
N PHE A 131 8.96 12.12 5.22
CA PHE A 131 9.80 11.79 4.07
C PHE A 131 11.24 11.84 4.51
N THR A 132 11.93 10.70 4.41
CA THR A 132 13.24 10.53 5.04
C THR A 132 14.28 10.04 4.04
N HIS A 133 15.42 10.72 4.00
CA HIS A 133 16.63 10.26 3.35
C HIS A 133 17.71 9.98 4.39
N ASN A 134 18.32 8.79 4.35
CA ASN A 134 19.47 8.47 5.18
C ASN A 134 20.41 7.51 4.44
N ASP A 135 21.54 8.06 4.00
CA ASP A 135 22.59 7.41 3.19
C ASP A 135 23.50 6.51 4.03
N GLN A 136 23.49 6.69 5.36
CA GLN A 136 24.34 5.94 6.30
C GLN A 136 23.72 4.59 6.67
N LYS A 137 22.40 4.44 6.55
CA LYS A 137 21.72 3.19 6.85
C LYS A 137 22.02 2.12 5.79
N PRO A 138 22.20 0.85 6.20
CA PRO A 138 22.48 -0.23 5.26
C PRO A 138 21.30 -0.39 4.28
N SER A 139 21.63 -0.61 3.01
CA SER A 139 20.64 -0.83 1.93
C SER A 139 21.05 -1.99 1.03
N LYS A 140 21.89 -2.90 1.55
CA LYS A 140 22.57 -4.05 0.90
C LYS A 140 22.08 -4.45 -0.51
N GLY A 141 22.53 -3.76 -1.55
CA GLY A 141 22.34 -4.17 -2.96
C GLY A 141 21.21 -3.44 -3.70
N MET A 142 20.38 -2.68 -3.00
CA MET A 142 19.41 -1.76 -3.60
C MET A 142 19.10 -0.61 -2.64
N THR A 143 19.50 0.62 -3.00
CA THR A 143 19.16 1.82 -2.23
C THR A 143 17.67 2.16 -2.31
N PRO A 144 17.11 2.92 -1.36
CA PRO A 144 15.75 3.46 -1.48
C PRO A 144 15.52 4.19 -2.80
N ASP A 145 16.50 4.94 -3.30
CA ASP A 145 16.41 5.65 -4.58
C ASP A 145 16.28 4.70 -5.76
N GLN A 146 17.10 3.65 -5.80
CA GLN A 146 17.03 2.64 -6.86
C GLN A 146 15.71 1.88 -6.81
N TYR A 147 15.14 1.72 -5.62
CA TYR A 147 13.84 1.10 -5.45
C TYR A 147 12.72 2.04 -5.93
N LEU A 148 12.68 3.28 -5.45
CA LEU A 148 11.71 4.30 -5.85
C LEU A 148 11.76 4.63 -7.35
N ASP A 149 12.94 4.71 -7.96
CA ASP A 149 13.08 4.91 -9.41
C ASP A 149 12.47 3.74 -10.19
N LYS A 150 12.60 2.51 -9.69
CA LYS A 150 11.92 1.34 -10.28
C LYS A 150 10.41 1.39 -10.06
N LEU A 151 9.94 1.86 -8.90
CA LEU A 151 8.51 2.09 -8.66
C LEU A 151 7.97 3.13 -9.63
N HIS A 152 8.59 4.31 -9.72
CA HIS A 152 8.23 5.37 -10.67
C HIS A 152 8.14 4.84 -12.12
N LYS A 153 9.11 4.04 -12.57
CA LYS A 153 9.09 3.45 -13.92
C LYS A 153 8.00 2.38 -14.11
N THR A 154 7.61 1.72 -13.03
CA THR A 154 6.55 0.70 -13.02
C THR A 154 5.16 1.36 -12.96
N HIS A 155 5.06 2.43 -12.17
CA HIS A 155 3.93 3.32 -12.03
C HIS A 155 3.70 4.10 -13.32
N ARG A 156 2.99 3.48 -14.23
CA ARG A 156 2.60 4.12 -15.49
C ARG A 156 1.35 4.98 -15.27
N PHE A 157 1.45 6.06 -14.48
CA PHE A 157 0.34 7.04 -14.32
C PHE A 157 0.05 7.81 -15.62
N ASP A 158 0.95 7.73 -16.60
CA ASP A 158 0.80 8.23 -17.96
C ASP A 158 -0.01 7.30 -18.89
N ILE A 159 -0.27 6.06 -18.46
CA ILE A 159 -1.06 5.06 -19.18
C ILE A 159 -2.25 4.65 -18.30
N GLU A 160 -3.47 4.72 -18.82
CA GLU A 160 -4.60 4.16 -18.07
C GLU A 160 -4.59 2.64 -18.16
N GLU A 161 -5.14 1.98 -17.14
CA GLU A 161 -5.27 0.53 -17.05
C GLU A 161 -3.98 -0.23 -16.71
N THR A 162 -2.88 0.45 -16.42
CA THR A 162 -1.69 -0.18 -15.84
C THR A 162 -1.71 -0.06 -14.33
N TRP A 163 -2.75 -0.65 -13.72
CA TRP A 163 -2.65 -0.96 -12.31
C TRP A 163 -1.55 -1.98 -12.12
N ASP A 164 -0.43 -1.52 -11.57
CA ASP A 164 0.67 -2.37 -11.18
C ASP A 164 0.52 -2.81 -9.71
N PHE A 165 1.24 -3.86 -9.33
CA PHE A 165 1.19 -4.36 -7.95
C PHE A 165 1.65 -3.35 -6.91
N TYR A 166 2.57 -2.45 -7.25
CA TYR A 166 3.14 -1.50 -6.31
C TYR A 166 2.19 -0.35 -6.02
N GLN A 167 1.22 -0.06 -6.89
CA GLN A 167 0.14 0.87 -6.57
C GLN A 167 -0.76 0.37 -5.43
N ASP A 168 -0.76 -0.93 -5.09
CA ASP A 168 -1.39 -1.45 -3.86
C ASP A 168 -0.60 -1.07 -2.60
N TRP A 169 0.55 -0.41 -2.72
CA TRP A 169 1.29 0.18 -1.61
C TRP A 169 1.13 1.69 -1.58
N HIS A 170 0.18 2.15 -0.76
CA HIS A 170 -0.21 3.55 -0.71
C HIS A 170 -0.79 3.93 0.65
N LEU A 171 -0.70 5.23 0.97
CA LEU A 171 -1.50 5.85 2.01
C LEU A 171 -2.78 6.39 1.38
N CYS A 172 -3.93 6.07 1.97
CA CYS A 172 -5.23 6.56 1.51
C CYS A 172 -5.78 7.63 2.45
N PHE A 173 -6.37 8.65 1.85
CA PHE A 173 -7.16 9.67 2.54
C PHE A 173 -8.64 9.56 2.17
N ARG A 174 -9.51 9.88 3.12
CA ARG A 174 -10.95 9.96 2.96
C ARG A 174 -11.40 11.41 2.98
N LEU A 175 -12.23 11.78 2.01
CA LEU A 175 -12.88 13.09 1.92
C LEU A 175 -14.18 12.97 1.14
N ASP A 176 -15.17 13.81 1.43
CA ASP A 176 -16.47 13.67 0.78
C ASP A 176 -16.43 14.06 -0.71
N ASP A 177 -15.79 15.18 -1.03
CA ASP A 177 -15.71 15.72 -2.39
C ASP A 177 -14.26 15.69 -2.90
N LEU A 178 -13.96 14.70 -3.75
CA LEU A 178 -12.64 14.52 -4.36
C LEU A 178 -12.24 15.64 -5.31
N ASP A 179 -13.21 16.38 -5.85
CA ASP A 179 -12.94 17.40 -6.85
C ASP A 179 -12.07 18.51 -6.25
N LEU A 180 -12.21 18.81 -4.95
CA LEU A 180 -11.44 19.82 -4.21
C LEU A 180 -9.92 19.67 -4.36
N ILE A 181 -9.44 18.44 -4.59
CA ILE A 181 -8.04 18.12 -4.85
C ILE A 181 -7.80 17.98 -6.36
N ALA A 182 -8.65 17.21 -7.04
CA ALA A 182 -8.50 16.89 -8.45
C ALA A 182 -8.34 18.14 -9.34
N TYR A 183 -9.06 19.24 -9.05
CA TYR A 183 -8.95 20.50 -9.80
C TYR A 183 -7.50 20.98 -9.94
N ARG A 184 -6.74 20.98 -8.84
CA ARG A 184 -5.37 21.51 -8.83
C ARG A 184 -4.41 20.61 -9.59
N LEU A 185 -4.59 19.30 -9.44
CA LEU A 185 -3.78 18.30 -10.12
C LEU A 185 -3.95 18.43 -11.63
N VAL A 186 -5.20 18.42 -12.11
CA VAL A 186 -5.52 18.53 -13.55
C VAL A 186 -5.09 19.88 -14.13
N ARG A 187 -5.39 21.00 -13.45
CA ARG A 187 -4.98 22.35 -13.89
C ARG A 187 -3.47 22.44 -14.12
N ASP A 188 -2.69 21.80 -13.27
CA ASP A 188 -1.23 21.81 -13.34
C ASP A 188 -0.66 20.63 -14.15
N ASN A 189 -1.51 19.84 -14.83
CA ASN A 189 -1.17 18.64 -15.60
C ASN A 189 -0.42 17.57 -14.79
N VAL A 190 -0.78 17.41 -13.51
CA VAL A 190 -0.29 16.30 -12.68
C VAL A 190 -1.09 15.04 -13.02
N PRO A 191 -0.43 13.95 -13.47
CA PRO A 191 -1.11 12.71 -13.83
C PRO A 191 -1.79 12.04 -12.62
N VAL A 192 -2.95 11.43 -12.85
CA VAL A 192 -3.70 10.66 -11.86
C VAL A 192 -4.32 9.44 -12.52
N VAL A 193 -4.55 8.39 -11.73
CA VAL A 193 -5.27 7.19 -12.15
C VAL A 193 -6.58 7.11 -11.39
N THR A 194 -7.71 7.19 -12.08
CA THR A 194 -9.04 7.11 -11.45
C THR A 194 -9.47 5.66 -11.23
N ARG A 195 -10.06 5.39 -10.06
CA ARG A 195 -10.83 4.18 -9.75
C ARG A 195 -12.28 4.59 -9.59
N SER A 196 -13.05 4.54 -10.69
CA SER A 196 -14.47 4.92 -10.73
C SER A 196 -14.75 6.37 -10.29
N SER A 197 -16.00 6.72 -10.01
CA SER A 197 -16.44 8.08 -9.66
C SER A 197 -16.24 8.46 -8.18
N TYR A 198 -15.40 7.73 -7.45
CA TYR A 198 -15.21 7.93 -6.01
C TYR A 198 -13.79 7.63 -5.50
N SER A 199 -12.81 7.42 -6.39
CA SER A 199 -11.42 7.29 -5.97
C SER A 199 -10.45 7.64 -7.09
N PHE A 200 -9.29 8.18 -6.74
CA PHE A 200 -8.15 8.28 -7.64
C PHE A 200 -6.84 8.10 -6.88
N TYR A 201 -5.78 7.79 -7.63
CA TYR A 201 -4.42 7.68 -7.16
C TYR A 201 -3.59 8.76 -7.83
N VAL A 202 -2.58 9.22 -7.11
CA VAL A 202 -1.60 10.15 -7.63
C VAL A 202 -0.22 9.70 -7.17
N GLU A 203 0.73 9.79 -8.08
CA GLU A 203 2.13 9.65 -7.72
C GLU A 203 2.61 10.95 -7.08
N ILE A 204 3.09 10.82 -5.85
CA ILE A 204 3.93 11.79 -5.18
C ILE A 204 5.35 11.57 -5.71
N PRO A 205 6.13 12.63 -6.02
CA PRO A 205 7.38 12.50 -6.77
C PRO A 205 8.25 11.32 -6.34
N PHE A 206 8.76 10.58 -7.34
CA PHE A 206 9.63 9.41 -7.18
C PHE A 206 8.93 8.17 -6.60
N GLY A 207 7.81 7.75 -7.16
CA GLY A 207 7.27 6.40 -6.96
C GLY A 207 6.43 6.20 -5.69
N ILE A 208 6.19 7.26 -4.90
CA ILE A 208 5.33 7.17 -3.72
C ILE A 208 3.88 7.38 -4.18
N THR A 209 2.95 6.54 -3.74
CA THR A 209 1.55 6.64 -4.17
C THR A 209 0.64 7.04 -3.03
N PHE A 210 -0.20 8.06 -3.26
CA PHE A 210 -1.36 8.37 -2.41
C PHE A 210 -2.66 8.01 -3.11
N GLN A 211 -3.61 7.47 -2.34
CA GLN A 211 -4.99 7.28 -2.77
C GLN A 211 -5.88 8.34 -2.14
N PHE A 212 -6.83 8.84 -2.90
CA PHE A 212 -7.96 9.60 -2.39
C PHE A 212 -9.23 8.80 -2.65
N LEU A 213 -10.05 8.66 -1.61
CA LEU A 213 -11.30 7.92 -1.60
C LEU A 213 -12.40 8.82 -1.05
N GLY A 214 -13.53 8.89 -1.73
CA GLY A 214 -14.61 9.77 -1.31
C GLY A 214 -16.00 9.26 -1.62
N SER A 215 -16.98 10.14 -1.46
CA SER A 215 -18.37 9.85 -1.83
C SER A 215 -18.76 10.48 -3.18
N LYS A 216 -17.96 11.42 -3.67
CA LYS A 216 -18.21 12.17 -4.90
C LYS A 216 -16.91 12.51 -5.63
N MET A 217 -16.93 12.39 -6.95
CA MET A 217 -15.92 12.89 -7.89
C MET A 217 -16.59 13.13 -9.25
N ASP A 218 -16.97 14.37 -9.52
CA ASP A 218 -17.67 14.75 -10.75
C ASP A 218 -16.72 15.38 -11.78
N PHE A 219 -15.61 15.96 -11.32
CA PHE A 219 -14.72 16.74 -12.16
C PHE A 219 -13.84 15.87 -13.06
N ILE A 220 -13.28 14.80 -12.52
CA ILE A 220 -12.55 13.77 -13.28
C ILE A 220 -13.12 12.40 -12.96
N TRP A 221 -13.42 11.61 -13.98
CA TRP A 221 -13.76 10.21 -13.77
C TRP A 221 -13.50 9.41 -15.05
N SER A 222 -13.30 8.10 -14.86
CA SER A 222 -13.21 7.12 -15.94
C SER A 222 -14.13 5.93 -15.67
N GLU A 223 -14.12 4.94 -16.57
CA GLU A 223 -14.98 3.76 -16.45
C GLU A 223 -14.85 3.07 -15.07
N VAL A 224 -15.90 2.35 -14.68
CA VAL A 224 -15.93 1.64 -13.40
C VAL A 224 -14.76 0.68 -13.31
N PHE A 225 -13.93 0.90 -12.30
CA PHE A 225 -12.76 0.07 -12.07
C PHE A 225 -13.15 -1.35 -11.66
N ASN A 226 -12.52 -2.33 -12.29
CA ASN A 226 -12.63 -3.74 -11.90
C ASN A 226 -11.30 -4.21 -11.31
N PHE A 227 -11.27 -4.42 -9.99
CA PHE A 227 -10.06 -4.79 -9.24
C PHE A 227 -9.33 -6.01 -9.79
N CYS A 228 -10.09 -6.98 -10.31
CA CYS A 228 -9.57 -8.22 -10.83
C CYS A 228 -9.39 -8.26 -12.35
N ARG A 229 -9.40 -7.09 -12.99
CA ARG A 229 -9.03 -6.99 -14.40
C ARG A 229 -7.55 -7.34 -14.57
N TYR A 230 -7.25 -8.13 -15.60
CA TYR A 230 -5.86 -8.41 -15.99
C TYR A 230 -5.22 -7.15 -16.55
N THR A 231 -4.01 -6.84 -16.10
CA THR A 231 -3.18 -5.73 -16.60
C THR A 231 -1.83 -6.28 -17.06
N ASP A 232 -1.36 -5.88 -18.24
CA ASP A 232 -0.08 -6.31 -18.81
C ASP A 232 0.95 -5.20 -18.97
N GLY A 233 0.57 -3.94 -18.69
CA GLY A 233 1.46 -2.79 -18.89
C GLY A 233 1.26 -2.07 -20.22
N THR A 234 0.31 -2.50 -21.06
CA THR A 234 0.14 -2.03 -22.45
C THR A 234 -1.23 -1.43 -22.76
N GLY A 235 -2.01 -1.15 -21.72
CA GLY A 235 -3.36 -0.57 -21.82
C GLY A 235 -3.37 0.75 -22.60
N ALA A 236 -4.51 1.07 -23.22
CA ALA A 236 -4.72 2.39 -23.80
C ALA A 236 -5.23 3.34 -22.71
N PHE A 237 -4.75 4.58 -22.71
CA PHE A 237 -5.30 5.62 -21.85
C PHE A 237 -6.80 5.84 -22.19
N GLN A 238 -7.70 5.73 -21.22
CA GLN A 238 -9.10 6.12 -21.44
C GLN A 238 -9.20 7.64 -21.29
N PRO A 239 -10.03 8.30 -22.09
CA PRO A 239 -10.19 9.74 -21.94
C PRO A 239 -10.83 10.05 -20.58
N LEU A 240 -10.11 10.77 -19.71
CA LEU A 240 -10.70 11.41 -18.55
C LEU A 240 -11.77 12.39 -19.02
N GLN A 241 -12.99 12.24 -18.51
CA GLN A 241 -14.02 13.25 -18.71
C GLN A 241 -13.77 14.38 -17.72
N ILE A 242 -13.50 15.58 -18.24
CA ILE A 242 -13.20 16.77 -17.45
C ILE A 242 -14.36 17.75 -17.57
N ALA A 243 -14.99 18.09 -16.44
CA ALA A 243 -16.01 19.13 -16.40
C ALA A 243 -15.38 20.55 -16.43
N ASP A 244 -16.19 21.60 -16.52
CA ASP A 244 -15.68 22.97 -16.48
C ASP A 244 -15.04 23.27 -15.11
N MET A 245 -13.83 23.85 -15.14
CA MET A 245 -13.15 24.25 -13.90
C MET A 245 -13.91 25.39 -13.21
N PRO A 246 -14.27 25.24 -11.92
CA PRO A 246 -14.87 26.32 -11.16
C PRO A 246 -13.88 27.48 -11.00
N SER A 247 -14.42 28.69 -11.04
CA SER A 247 -13.70 29.92 -10.73
C SER A 247 -14.49 30.68 -9.65
N PRO A 248 -13.95 30.91 -8.45
CA PRO A 248 -12.56 30.65 -8.02
C PRO A 248 -12.26 29.17 -7.73
N ILE A 249 -10.97 28.85 -7.61
CA ILE A 249 -10.51 27.51 -7.22
C ILE A 249 -10.93 27.23 -5.76
N PRO A 250 -11.57 26.09 -5.46
CA PRO A 250 -12.00 25.74 -4.10
C PRO A 250 -10.83 25.65 -3.13
N ASP A 251 -11.04 25.89 -1.83
CA ASP A 251 -10.00 25.66 -0.82
C ASP A 251 -9.62 24.17 -0.71
N LEU A 252 -8.41 23.91 -0.21
CA LEU A 252 -7.95 22.53 0.04
C LEU A 252 -8.71 21.95 1.24
N PRO A 253 -9.18 20.69 1.14
CA PRO A 253 -9.91 20.07 2.23
C PRO A 253 -8.97 19.61 3.35
N GLU A 254 -9.55 19.37 4.51
CA GLU A 254 -8.93 18.53 5.53
C GLU A 254 -8.81 17.08 5.04
N LEU A 255 -7.76 16.37 5.46
CA LEU A 255 -7.46 15.03 5.00
C LEU A 255 -7.47 14.03 6.15
N ASN A 256 -8.56 13.26 6.24
CA ASN A 256 -8.71 12.17 7.19
C ASN A 256 -7.98 10.92 6.67
N PRO A 257 -7.04 10.30 7.40
CA PRO A 257 -6.38 9.09 6.93
C PRO A 257 -7.38 7.92 6.97
N GLY A 258 -7.48 7.17 5.88
CA GLY A 258 -8.40 6.04 5.77
C GLY A 258 -7.72 4.70 6.03
N HIS A 259 -6.62 4.45 5.33
CA HIS A 259 -5.87 3.20 5.44
C HIS A 259 -4.46 3.33 4.89
N HIS A 260 -3.58 2.42 5.30
CA HIS A 260 -2.35 2.12 4.57
C HIS A 260 -2.48 0.73 3.95
N SER A 261 -2.27 0.66 2.64
CA SER A 261 -2.31 -0.60 1.91
C SER A 261 -0.90 -1.08 1.61
N PHE A 262 -0.70 -2.38 1.62
CA PHE A 262 0.53 -3.04 1.24
C PHE A 262 0.22 -4.16 0.25
N PHE A 263 1.04 -4.28 -0.80
CA PHE A 263 1.10 -5.55 -1.52
C PHE A 263 1.70 -6.63 -0.60
N SER A 264 1.25 -7.87 -0.73
CA SER A 264 1.82 -9.00 -0.01
C SER A 264 1.67 -10.31 -0.78
N ASN A 265 2.72 -11.14 -0.82
CA ASN A 265 2.59 -12.52 -1.33
C ASN A 265 2.06 -13.49 -0.27
N SER A 266 1.98 -13.07 0.99
CA SER A 266 1.47 -13.85 2.12
C SER A 266 0.45 -13.05 2.95
N PRO A 267 -0.64 -12.55 2.35
CA PRO A 267 -1.55 -11.62 3.03
C PRO A 267 -2.21 -12.23 4.28
N TRP A 268 -2.43 -13.54 4.31
CA TRP A 268 -2.97 -14.25 5.49
C TRP A 268 -1.98 -14.28 6.66
N GLU A 269 -0.70 -14.45 6.38
CA GLU A 269 0.34 -14.43 7.43
C GLU A 269 0.46 -13.02 8.00
N ALA A 270 0.49 -12.00 7.13
CA ALA A 270 0.49 -10.59 7.52
C ALA A 270 -0.75 -10.23 8.37
N TYR A 271 -1.94 -10.61 7.91
CA TYR A 271 -3.21 -10.40 8.61
C TYR A 271 -3.23 -11.04 10.00
N ASN A 272 -2.89 -12.33 10.09
CA ASN A 272 -2.91 -13.08 11.34
C ASN A 272 -1.83 -12.58 12.32
N PHE A 273 -0.65 -12.22 11.80
CA PHE A 273 0.41 -11.59 12.59
C PHE A 273 -0.11 -10.31 13.25
N THR A 274 -0.72 -9.43 12.46
CA THR A 274 -1.22 -8.15 12.97
C THR A 274 -2.31 -8.33 14.01
N LEU A 275 -3.27 -9.24 13.79
CA LEU A 275 -4.30 -9.55 14.81
C LEU A 275 -3.73 -10.15 16.11
N LYS A 276 -2.65 -10.93 15.99
CA LYS A 276 -2.03 -11.61 17.13
C LYS A 276 -1.21 -10.65 17.99
N TYR A 277 -0.41 -9.79 17.36
CA TYR A 277 0.58 -8.97 18.06
C TYR A 277 0.19 -7.50 18.21
N THR A 278 -1.04 -7.14 17.83
CA THR A 278 -1.58 -5.80 18.02
C THR A 278 -3.03 -5.86 18.51
N SER A 279 -3.57 -4.72 18.92
CA SER A 279 -5.00 -4.57 19.25
C SER A 279 -5.89 -4.41 18.01
N ALA A 280 -5.36 -4.54 16.79
CA ALA A 280 -6.16 -4.51 15.58
C ALA A 280 -7.24 -5.60 15.57
N THR A 281 -8.35 -5.34 14.89
CA THR A 281 -9.49 -6.24 14.82
C THR A 281 -9.83 -6.62 13.37
N PRO A 282 -10.46 -7.78 13.12
CA PRO A 282 -10.93 -8.14 11.79
C PRO A 282 -11.88 -7.09 11.20
N PHE A 283 -11.65 -6.68 9.96
CA PHE A 283 -12.66 -5.93 9.20
C PHE A 283 -13.60 -6.90 8.47
N ASN A 284 -14.90 -6.57 8.46
CA ASN A 284 -15.88 -7.37 7.73
C ASN A 284 -15.87 -7.02 6.23
N MET A 285 -15.30 -7.91 5.44
CA MET A 285 -15.14 -7.75 3.99
C MET A 285 -16.43 -7.98 3.18
N ASP A 286 -17.52 -8.46 3.78
CA ASP A 286 -18.73 -8.87 3.04
C ASP A 286 -19.31 -7.75 2.16
N ALA A 287 -19.36 -6.53 2.67
CA ALA A 287 -19.86 -5.38 1.93
C ALA A 287 -18.89 -4.98 0.80
N VAL A 288 -17.59 -4.98 1.09
CA VAL A 288 -16.52 -4.63 0.13
C VAL A 288 -16.47 -5.60 -1.04
N PHE A 289 -16.59 -6.90 -0.76
CA PHE A 289 -16.67 -7.91 -1.80
C PHE A 289 -17.91 -7.73 -2.66
N LYS A 290 -19.07 -7.43 -2.07
CA LYS A 290 -20.30 -7.24 -2.86
C LYS A 290 -20.24 -6.00 -3.77
N ASP A 291 -19.58 -4.95 -3.31
CA ASP A 291 -19.53 -3.65 -3.97
C ASP A 291 -18.45 -3.61 -5.08
N SER A 292 -17.18 -3.59 -4.70
CA SER A 292 -16.08 -3.23 -5.61
C SER A 292 -15.03 -4.33 -5.79
N HIS A 293 -15.13 -5.43 -5.04
CA HIS A 293 -14.10 -6.49 -4.96
C HIS A 293 -14.65 -7.91 -5.11
N ARG A 294 -15.73 -8.09 -5.90
CA ARG A 294 -16.53 -9.34 -6.03
C ARG A 294 -15.77 -10.63 -6.29
N TYR A 295 -14.53 -10.56 -6.75
CA TYR A 295 -13.70 -11.73 -7.06
C TYR A 295 -12.35 -11.74 -6.30
N ALA A 296 -12.11 -10.75 -5.43
CA ALA A 296 -10.88 -10.63 -4.64
C ALA A 296 -10.91 -11.45 -3.34
N ASP A 297 -11.77 -12.46 -3.28
CA ASP A 297 -11.96 -13.42 -2.18
C ASP A 297 -11.09 -14.68 -2.34
N GLY A 298 -9.96 -14.56 -3.03
CA GLY A 298 -9.04 -15.65 -3.37
C GLY A 298 -9.22 -16.20 -4.79
N ARG A 299 -10.12 -15.64 -5.63
CA ARG A 299 -10.27 -16.08 -7.03
C ARG A 299 -9.29 -15.42 -8.00
N CYS A 300 -9.09 -14.11 -7.89
CA CYS A 300 -8.16 -13.33 -8.72
C CYS A 300 -7.25 -12.39 -7.91
N ALA A 301 -7.61 -12.18 -6.66
CA ALA A 301 -6.80 -11.54 -5.64
C ALA A 301 -7.24 -12.08 -4.27
N GLN A 302 -6.40 -11.93 -3.26
CA GLN A 302 -6.71 -12.12 -1.86
C GLN A 302 -6.49 -10.78 -1.16
N ILE A 303 -7.57 -10.19 -0.67
CA ILE A 303 -7.52 -8.97 0.14
C ILE A 303 -7.95 -9.27 1.58
N LEU A 304 -7.19 -8.77 2.53
CA LEU A 304 -7.41 -8.97 3.97
C LEU A 304 -7.16 -7.67 4.70
N TRP A 305 -8.16 -7.18 5.42
CA TRP A 305 -8.12 -5.88 6.09
C TRP A 305 -8.30 -6.03 7.60
N VAL A 306 -7.51 -5.29 8.36
CA VAL A 306 -7.71 -5.13 9.80
C VAL A 306 -8.07 -3.68 10.12
N ASN A 307 -8.96 -3.48 11.09
CA ASN A 307 -9.22 -2.18 11.68
C ASN A 307 -8.21 -1.89 12.79
N VAL A 308 -7.73 -0.65 12.83
CA VAL A 308 -6.91 -0.11 13.90
C VAL A 308 -7.64 1.08 14.50
N GLY A 309 -8.17 0.92 15.72
CA GLY A 309 -9.13 1.87 16.28
C GLY A 309 -10.41 1.96 15.45
N SER A 310 -11.07 3.11 15.47
CA SER A 310 -12.33 3.35 14.74
C SER A 310 -12.14 3.87 13.31
N ASP A 311 -11.02 4.54 13.04
CA ASP A 311 -10.91 5.46 11.90
C ASP A 311 -9.86 5.02 10.86
N PHE A 312 -9.02 4.02 11.15
CA PHE A 312 -7.90 3.62 10.28
C PHE A 312 -7.85 2.11 10.02
N GLN A 313 -7.28 1.71 8.89
CA GLN A 313 -7.15 0.31 8.50
C GLN A 313 -5.78 -0.01 7.93
N LEU A 314 -5.37 -1.27 8.06
CA LEU A 314 -4.25 -1.84 7.30
C LEU A 314 -4.80 -2.84 6.30
N HIS A 315 -4.42 -2.68 5.03
CA HIS A 315 -4.83 -3.57 3.95
C HIS A 315 -3.64 -4.41 3.49
N TYR A 316 -3.83 -5.73 3.43
CA TYR A 316 -2.88 -6.67 2.85
C TYR A 316 -3.47 -7.22 1.56
N VAL A 317 -2.81 -6.93 0.45
CA VAL A 317 -3.34 -7.18 -0.89
C VAL A 317 -2.40 -8.09 -1.66
N SER A 318 -2.88 -9.25 -2.06
CA SER A 318 -2.22 -10.10 -3.04
C SER A 318 -3.09 -10.17 -4.29
N GLN A 319 -2.56 -9.81 -5.44
CA GLN A 319 -3.28 -9.98 -6.70
C GLN A 319 -2.58 -11.06 -7.52
N TYR A 320 -3.31 -11.79 -8.35
CA TYR A 320 -2.71 -12.93 -9.07
C TYR A 320 -2.40 -12.63 -10.53
N ARG A 321 -2.89 -11.50 -11.04
CA ARG A 321 -2.95 -11.20 -12.47
C ARG A 321 -2.75 -9.71 -12.76
N LYS A 322 -1.62 -9.16 -12.35
CA LYS A 322 -1.26 -7.75 -12.55
C LYS A 322 0.15 -7.56 -13.08
N HIS A 323 0.39 -6.39 -13.66
CA HIS A 323 1.72 -5.96 -14.07
C HIS A 323 2.61 -5.72 -12.85
N GLU A 324 3.80 -6.32 -12.82
CA GLU A 324 4.81 -6.11 -11.77
C GLU A 324 6.09 -5.44 -12.32
N GLY A 325 6.12 -5.14 -13.63
CA GLY A 325 7.35 -4.73 -14.29
C GLY A 325 8.48 -5.77 -14.14
N ASP A 326 9.71 -5.26 -14.10
CA ASP A 326 10.94 -6.03 -13.97
C ASP A 326 11.24 -6.45 -12.52
N MET A 327 10.49 -5.93 -11.55
CA MET A 327 10.68 -6.19 -10.13
C MET A 327 9.50 -7.00 -9.61
N LYS A 328 9.69 -8.29 -9.39
CA LYS A 328 8.64 -9.15 -8.84
C LYS A 328 8.44 -8.85 -7.36
N THR A 329 7.20 -8.69 -6.92
CA THR A 329 6.87 -8.39 -5.52
C THR A 329 7.47 -9.41 -4.55
N ARG A 330 7.44 -10.69 -4.93
CA ARG A 330 8.03 -11.78 -4.14
C ARG A 330 9.54 -11.63 -3.95
N ASP A 331 10.26 -11.10 -4.94
CA ASP A 331 11.71 -10.92 -4.84
C ASP A 331 12.05 -9.69 -4.00
N VAL A 332 11.21 -8.65 -4.03
CA VAL A 332 11.29 -7.51 -3.10
C VAL A 332 11.05 -7.96 -1.67
N GLU A 333 9.97 -8.70 -1.40
CA GLU A 333 9.68 -9.19 -0.05
C GLU A 333 10.83 -10.05 0.50
N LYS A 334 11.35 -11.01 -0.28
CA LYS A 334 12.54 -11.79 0.12
C LYS A 334 13.76 -10.91 0.38
N TYR A 335 13.98 -9.91 -0.46
CA TYR A 335 15.09 -8.98 -0.33
C TYR A 335 14.98 -8.18 0.97
N LEU A 336 13.84 -7.55 1.22
CA LEU A 336 13.57 -6.76 2.42
C LEU A 336 13.63 -7.63 3.67
N THR A 337 13.03 -8.82 3.66
CA THR A 337 13.16 -9.77 4.78
C THR A 337 14.60 -10.10 5.11
N LYS A 338 15.45 -10.31 4.10
CA LYS A 338 16.88 -10.58 4.32
C LYS A 338 17.63 -9.33 4.80
N LEU A 339 17.27 -8.14 4.31
CA LEU A 339 17.90 -6.88 4.68
C LEU A 339 17.63 -6.56 6.16
N HIS A 340 16.36 -6.65 6.58
CA HIS A 340 15.90 -6.48 7.97
C HIS A 340 16.56 -7.49 8.91
N GLY A 341 16.86 -8.70 8.42
CA GLY A 341 17.70 -9.67 9.11
C GLY A 341 17.11 -10.14 10.43
N ASP A 342 17.85 -9.94 11.52
CA ASP A 342 17.42 -10.27 12.88
C ASP A 342 16.73 -9.12 13.61
N MET A 343 16.43 -8.01 12.90
CA MET A 343 15.85 -6.79 13.45
C MET A 343 16.70 -6.16 14.57
N SER A 344 18.03 -6.32 14.52
CA SER A 344 18.96 -5.73 15.49
C SER A 344 19.30 -4.26 15.25
N GLU A 345 19.11 -3.76 14.03
CA GLU A 345 19.34 -2.37 13.63
C GLU A 345 18.32 -1.94 12.57
N GLN A 346 18.11 -0.62 12.42
CA GLN A 346 17.28 -0.08 11.35
C GLN A 346 18.08 0.05 10.05
N ASP A 347 17.63 -0.61 8.99
CA ASP A 347 18.14 -0.37 7.64
C ASP A 347 17.40 0.77 6.92
N ALA A 348 17.84 1.09 5.69
CA ALA A 348 17.33 2.23 4.93
C ALA A 348 15.83 2.11 4.60
N PHE A 349 15.27 0.89 4.58
CA PHE A 349 13.85 0.64 4.29
C PHE A 349 12.97 0.66 5.53
N PHE A 350 13.51 0.73 6.75
CA PHE A 350 12.69 1.01 7.95
C PHE A 350 11.99 2.38 7.89
N ASN A 351 12.44 3.27 7.00
CA ASN A 351 11.75 4.54 6.76
C ASN A 351 10.45 4.36 5.99
N PHE A 352 10.17 3.17 5.43
CA PHE A 352 8.87 2.78 4.92
C PHE A 352 8.04 2.10 6.02
N ARG A 353 7.36 2.88 6.85
CA ARG A 353 6.69 2.34 8.03
C ARG A 353 5.41 3.07 8.40
N VAL A 354 4.55 2.38 9.13
CA VAL A 354 3.32 2.93 9.71
C VAL A 354 3.48 3.01 11.21
N GLY A 355 3.21 4.18 11.76
CA GLY A 355 3.38 4.52 13.16
C GLY A 355 2.07 4.55 13.94
N PHE A 356 2.08 3.88 15.07
CA PHE A 356 0.99 3.85 16.02
C PHE A 356 1.45 4.30 17.39
N GLU A 357 0.53 4.83 18.16
CA GLU A 357 0.71 5.15 19.57
C GLU A 357 -0.11 4.19 20.43
N VAL A 358 0.44 3.83 21.58
CA VAL A 358 -0.21 3.09 22.66
C VAL A 358 0.08 3.76 23.99
N ASP A 359 -0.73 3.46 25.00
CA ASP A 359 -0.53 4.06 26.33
C ASP A 359 0.63 3.38 27.11
N ASP A 360 0.84 2.08 26.91
CA ASP A 360 1.92 1.30 27.56
C ASP A 360 2.40 0.14 26.66
N LEU A 361 3.70 0.07 26.37
CA LEU A 361 4.30 -0.97 25.53
C LEU A 361 4.54 -2.31 26.26
N THR A 362 4.41 -2.36 27.58
CA THR A 362 4.78 -3.51 28.43
C THR A 362 4.08 -4.79 28.00
N ALA A 363 2.76 -4.75 27.80
CA ALA A 363 1.99 -5.93 27.40
C ALA A 363 2.39 -6.45 26.01
N MET A 364 2.68 -5.54 25.07
CA MET A 364 3.13 -5.91 23.73
C MET A 364 4.51 -6.56 23.77
N ARG A 365 5.47 -5.97 24.49
CA ARG A 365 6.82 -6.54 24.68
C ARG A 365 6.75 -7.93 25.32
N ALA A 366 5.90 -8.11 26.33
CA ALA A 366 5.70 -9.41 26.98
C ALA A 366 5.16 -10.47 26.01
N ALA A 367 4.16 -10.12 25.20
CA ALA A 367 3.58 -11.02 24.20
C ALA A 367 4.60 -11.43 23.12
N LEU A 368 5.38 -10.48 22.60
CA LEU A 368 6.41 -10.74 21.60
C LEU A 368 7.52 -11.64 22.15
N ARG A 369 7.99 -11.37 23.38
CA ARG A 369 9.03 -12.18 24.04
C ARG A 369 8.55 -13.58 24.38
N ALA A 370 7.28 -13.74 24.81
CA ALA A 370 6.71 -15.06 25.12
C ALA A 370 6.72 -16.00 23.89
N ASP A 371 6.53 -15.43 22.70
CA ASP A 371 6.53 -16.17 21.43
C ASP A 371 7.89 -16.21 20.73
N ASN A 372 8.95 -15.65 21.34
CA ASN A 372 10.27 -15.47 20.73
C ASN A 372 10.23 -14.74 19.37
N MET A 373 9.36 -13.73 19.26
CA MET A 373 9.27 -12.92 18.04
C MET A 373 10.47 -11.98 17.92
N LEU A 374 10.95 -11.80 16.69
CA LEU A 374 11.96 -10.80 16.36
C LEU A 374 11.30 -9.42 16.24
N PHE A 375 11.82 -8.46 16.99
CA PHE A 375 11.43 -7.05 16.91
C PHE A 375 12.62 -6.19 17.34
N LEU A 376 12.69 -4.98 16.80
CA LEU A 376 13.65 -3.98 17.28
C LEU A 376 13.00 -3.25 18.46
N ASP A 377 13.62 -3.33 19.63
CA ASP A 377 13.18 -2.63 20.85
C ASP A 377 14.02 -1.37 21.01
N SER A 378 13.39 -0.20 20.93
CA SER A 378 13.94 1.05 21.44
C SER A 378 13.27 1.37 22.78
N ASN A 379 13.83 2.29 23.56
CA ASN A 379 13.26 2.63 24.87
C ASN A 379 11.76 3.01 24.78
N GLN A 380 11.39 3.80 23.77
CA GLN A 380 10.03 4.36 23.62
C GLN A 380 9.23 3.78 22.45
N SER A 381 9.84 2.95 21.61
CA SER A 381 9.17 2.35 20.45
C SER A 381 9.58 0.90 20.28
N ILE A 382 8.68 0.10 19.69
CA ILE A 382 9.03 -1.20 19.12
C ILE A 382 8.78 -1.18 17.61
N PHE A 383 9.64 -1.86 16.84
CA PHE A 383 9.46 -2.03 15.40
C PHE A 383 9.18 -3.49 15.09
N LEU A 384 8.03 -3.72 14.46
CA LEU A 384 7.55 -5.04 14.08
C LEU A 384 7.63 -5.18 12.57
N GLN A 385 8.36 -6.20 12.12
CA GLN A 385 8.32 -6.60 10.73
C GLN A 385 7.12 -7.53 10.52
N VAL A 386 6.17 -7.08 9.71
CA VAL A 386 5.06 -7.93 9.27
C VAL A 386 5.60 -8.96 8.27
N PRO A 387 5.10 -10.22 8.28
CA PRO A 387 5.46 -11.24 7.29
C PRO A 387 5.45 -10.71 5.84
N GLY A 388 6.48 -11.05 5.07
CA GLY A 388 6.76 -10.47 3.75
C GLY A 388 7.78 -9.31 3.79
N GLY A 389 8.06 -8.74 4.97
CA GLY A 389 9.13 -7.77 5.17
C GLY A 389 8.90 -6.37 4.61
N LEU A 390 7.88 -6.14 3.76
CA LEU A 390 7.58 -4.81 3.25
C LEU A 390 7.03 -3.87 4.33
N ALA A 391 6.12 -4.36 5.18
CA ALA A 391 5.46 -3.54 6.17
C ALA A 391 6.22 -3.59 7.50
N ILE A 392 6.74 -2.43 7.91
CA ILE A 392 7.24 -2.19 9.26
C ILE A 392 6.17 -1.41 10.04
N LEU A 393 5.79 -1.90 11.22
CA LEU A 393 4.95 -1.17 12.17
C LEU A 393 5.84 -0.62 13.28
N GLU A 394 5.87 0.70 13.45
CA GLU A 394 6.42 1.32 14.66
C GLU A 394 5.28 1.53 15.65
N VAL A 395 5.44 1.03 16.87
CA VAL A 395 4.49 1.27 17.96
C VAL A 395 5.21 2.02 19.06
N MET A 396 4.74 3.22 19.36
CA MET A 396 5.36 4.16 20.29
C MET A 396 4.49 4.29 21.53
N GLU A 397 5.14 4.50 22.67
CA GLU A 397 4.46 4.86 23.91
C GLU A 397 4.07 6.35 23.90
N SER A 398 2.88 6.67 24.41
CA SER A 398 2.39 8.06 24.45
C SER A 398 3.25 8.95 25.35
N LEU A 399 3.62 10.13 24.86
CA LEU A 399 4.42 11.10 25.62
C LEU A 399 3.70 11.61 26.88
N GLU A 400 2.36 11.68 26.86
CA GLU A 400 1.55 12.13 28.00
C GLU A 400 1.68 11.20 29.22
N VAL A 401 1.93 9.91 29.00
CA VAL A 401 2.10 8.93 30.08
C VAL A 401 3.50 9.07 30.70
N MET A 402 4.52 9.36 29.90
CA MET A 402 5.91 9.46 30.41
C MET A 402 6.11 10.65 31.37
N GLU A 403 5.53 11.81 31.07
CA GLU A 403 5.61 12.98 31.96
C GLU A 403 4.93 12.72 33.32
N SER A 404 3.87 11.90 33.35
CA SER A 404 3.19 11.56 34.60
C SER A 404 4.00 10.61 35.49
N THR A 405 4.79 9.71 34.88
CA THR A 405 5.62 8.73 35.61
C THR A 405 6.87 9.39 36.21
N GLU A 406 7.55 10.29 35.48
CA GLU A 406 8.70 11.04 36.01
C GLU A 406 8.31 11.97 37.17
N VAL A 407 7.11 12.56 37.13
CA VAL A 407 6.59 13.37 38.23
C VAL A 407 6.31 12.52 39.47
N MET A 408 5.82 11.28 39.32
CA MET A 408 5.62 10.37 40.46
C MET A 408 6.95 9.88 41.05
N GLU A 409 7.92 9.48 40.23
CA GLU A 409 9.22 9.01 40.74
C GLU A 409 9.98 10.14 41.47
N SER A 410 9.93 11.37 40.95
CA SER A 410 10.54 12.52 41.61
C SER A 410 9.85 12.90 42.92
N THR A 411 8.53 12.70 43.06
CA THR A 411 7.81 12.91 44.33
C THR A 411 8.09 11.81 45.35
N GLU A 412 8.23 10.55 44.95
CA GLU A 412 8.63 9.46 45.85
C GLU A 412 10.07 9.61 46.35
N VAL A 413 11.01 10.01 45.47
CA VAL A 413 12.40 10.27 45.87
C VAL A 413 12.50 11.47 46.80
N MET A 414 11.75 12.54 46.56
CA MET A 414 11.68 13.68 47.49
C MET A 414 11.06 13.30 48.84
N SER A 415 10.00 12.47 48.83
CA SER A 415 9.35 11.93 50.03
C SER A 415 10.33 11.10 50.88
N ALA A 416 11.07 10.18 50.25
CA ALA A 416 12.06 9.35 50.92
C ALA A 416 13.24 10.16 51.48
N GLN A 417 13.74 11.15 50.72
CA GLN A 417 14.82 12.04 51.18
C GLN A 417 14.36 13.00 52.29
N PHE A 418 13.10 13.45 52.26
CA PHE A 418 12.51 14.26 53.32
C PHE A 418 12.34 13.45 54.61
N LEU A 419 11.83 12.22 54.52
CA LEU A 419 11.69 11.31 55.66
C LEU A 419 13.04 10.88 56.26
N ALA A 420 14.10 10.81 55.44
CA ALA A 420 15.45 10.53 55.91
C ALA A 420 16.14 11.73 56.60
N ARG A 421 15.65 12.96 56.39
CA ARG A 421 16.15 14.18 57.08
C ARG A 421 15.41 14.52 58.37
N VAL A 422 14.24 13.91 58.60
CA VAL A 422 13.39 14.12 59.78
C VAL A 422 13.63 13.05 60.87
N ARG A 423 14.54 12.11 60.62
CA ARG A 423 15.11 11.20 61.63
C ARG A 423 16.54 11.64 61.94
#